data_AF-A0A960P7Y8-F1
#
_entry.id   AF-A0A960P7Y8-F1
#
_cell.length_a   1.000
_cell.length_b   1.000
_cell.length_c   1.000
_cell.angle_alpha   90.00
_cell.angle_beta   90.00
_cell.angle_gamma   90.00
#
_symmetry.space_group_name_H-M   'P 1'
#
loop_
_entity.id
_entity.type
_entity.pdbx_description
1 polymer ?
#
loop_
_entity_poly.entity_id
_entity_poly.type
_entity_poly.pdbx_seq_one_letter_code
_entity_poly.pdbx_strand_id
1 'polypeptide(L)'
;MTDRRVLVVREPRAWWSTPVPGGEPAAWSLDGLLAALPPAGPGPGPSAGALGPGTIVAPVWTWVGRLDAEFVHLEGNRGEVLRLDADDLRLLDALDGAATVEEVAARSGVAGAGARLGRLVAAGRVKRLTDRHEYRPPPPREVPDVTVPVLGGPTRGPAPVARPGDGRVPVLSVWQEQVGPALSLGMLTASARAWCDGALGDSYDIRRPERPEECLAVLAAHRGPA
;
A
#
# COMPACT_ATOMS: atom_id res chain seq x y z
N MET A 1 -11.79 26.66 1.96
CA MET A 1 -12.21 25.26 1.78
C MET A 1 -10.99 24.39 1.98
N THR A 2 -10.98 23.58 3.03
CA THR A 2 -9.84 22.71 3.37
C THR A 2 -9.81 21.51 2.41
N ASP A 3 -8.70 21.30 1.71
CA ASP A 3 -8.46 20.18 0.79
C ASP A 3 -8.56 18.85 1.55
N ARG A 4 -9.75 18.26 1.59
CA ARG A 4 -10.04 17.05 2.36
C ARG A 4 -9.58 15.84 1.56
N ARG A 5 -8.36 15.39 1.84
CA ARG A 5 -7.76 14.21 1.19
C ARG A 5 -8.32 12.94 1.82
N VAL A 6 -8.68 11.97 0.99
CA VAL A 6 -9.14 10.65 1.43
C VAL A 6 -8.21 9.59 0.86
N LEU A 7 -7.72 8.69 1.70
CA LEU A 7 -7.04 7.47 1.24
C LEU A 7 -8.09 6.40 1.00
N VAL A 8 -7.92 5.64 -0.07
CA VAL A 8 -8.74 4.49 -0.44
C VAL A 8 -7.86 3.25 -0.42
N VAL A 9 -8.29 2.21 0.28
CA VAL A 9 -7.60 0.92 0.32
C VAL A 9 -8.50 -0.12 -0.32
N ARG A 10 -7.96 -0.89 -1.27
CA ARG A 10 -8.65 -2.05 -1.82
C ARG A 10 -8.11 -3.32 -1.18
N GLU A 11 -8.99 -4.08 -0.55
CA GLU A 11 -8.74 -5.41 -0.03
C GLU A 11 -9.53 -6.44 -0.87
N PRO A 12 -9.29 -7.75 -0.70
CA PRO A 12 -10.13 -8.77 -1.31
C PRO A 12 -11.60 -8.50 -1.00
N ARG A 13 -12.39 -8.19 -2.04
CA ARG A 13 -13.84 -7.93 -1.99
C ARG A 13 -14.28 -6.72 -1.16
N ALA A 14 -13.36 -5.84 -0.76
CA ALA A 14 -13.70 -4.72 0.10
C ALA A 14 -12.95 -3.45 -0.30
N TRP A 15 -13.63 -2.32 -0.14
CA TRP A 15 -13.05 -0.99 -0.25
C TRP A 15 -13.12 -0.33 1.11
N TRP A 16 -12.06 0.37 1.46
CA TRP A 16 -11.98 1.14 2.70
C TRP A 16 -11.57 2.56 2.39
N SER A 17 -12.05 3.52 3.16
CA SER A 17 -11.62 4.90 3.10
C SER A 17 -11.12 5.37 4.45
N THR A 18 -10.16 6.29 4.47
CA THR A 18 -9.76 7.01 5.70
C THR A 18 -9.41 8.47 5.35
N PRO A 19 -9.94 9.45 6.09
CA PRO A 19 -9.61 10.85 5.85
C PRO A 19 -8.16 11.17 6.28
N VAL A 20 -7.58 12.22 5.68
CA VAL A 20 -6.22 12.70 5.98
C VAL A 20 -6.25 14.18 6.41
N PRO A 21 -5.57 14.58 7.50
CA PRO A 21 -4.77 13.72 8.40
C PRO A 21 -5.64 12.98 9.43
N GLY A 22 -5.61 11.64 9.40
CA GLY A 22 -6.17 10.76 10.43
C GLY A 22 -7.71 10.67 10.47
N GLY A 23 -8.21 9.48 10.79
CA GLY A 23 -9.61 9.17 11.07
C GLY A 23 -9.88 7.68 11.05
N GLU A 24 -11.01 7.28 11.62
CA GLU A 24 -11.41 5.86 11.64
C GLU A 24 -11.66 5.37 10.19
N PRO A 25 -11.04 4.25 9.77
CA PRO A 25 -11.31 3.67 8.48
C PRO A 25 -12.78 3.26 8.35
N ALA A 26 -13.43 3.64 7.25
CA ALA A 26 -14.81 3.27 6.96
C ALA A 26 -14.86 2.33 5.75
N ALA A 27 -15.59 1.23 5.87
CA ALA A 27 -15.90 0.37 4.72
C ALA A 27 -16.75 1.15 3.71
N TRP A 28 -16.40 1.06 2.44
CA TRP A 28 -17.13 1.63 1.31
C TRP A 28 -17.63 0.52 0.38
N SER A 29 -18.83 0.70 -0.16
CA SER A 29 -19.25 -0.03 -1.36
C SER A 29 -18.56 0.59 -2.58
N LEU A 30 -18.48 -0.17 -3.68
CA LEU A 30 -18.02 0.37 -4.95
C LEU A 30 -18.89 1.58 -5.35
N ASP A 31 -20.21 1.49 -5.23
CA ASP A 31 -21.12 2.60 -5.57
C ASP A 31 -20.86 3.86 -4.71
N GLY A 32 -20.54 3.68 -3.42
CA GLY A 32 -20.16 4.79 -2.55
C GLY A 32 -18.85 5.47 -2.98
N LEU A 33 -17.85 4.66 -3.38
CA LEU A 33 -16.60 5.18 -3.94
C LEU A 33 -16.82 5.89 -5.28
N LEU A 34 -17.63 5.31 -6.16
CA LEU A 34 -17.95 5.90 -7.47
C LEU A 34 -18.76 7.18 -7.34
N ALA A 35 -19.69 7.26 -6.38
CA ALA A 35 -20.46 8.48 -6.12
C ALA A 35 -19.58 9.63 -5.58
N ALA A 36 -18.44 9.31 -4.97
CA ALA A 36 -17.45 10.29 -4.51
C ALA A 36 -16.55 10.81 -5.66
N LEU A 37 -16.55 10.17 -6.83
CA LEU A 37 -15.83 10.60 -8.02
C LEU A 37 -16.77 11.39 -8.95
N PRO A 38 -16.41 12.60 -9.41
CA PRO A 38 -17.17 13.23 -10.47
C PRO A 38 -17.03 12.46 -11.78
N PRO A 39 -17.94 12.69 -12.75
CA PRO A 39 -17.80 12.14 -14.08
C PRO A 39 -16.54 12.71 -14.75
N ALA A 40 -15.47 11.92 -14.77
CA ALA A 40 -14.23 12.26 -15.44
C ALA A 40 -14.06 11.41 -16.71
N GLY A 41 -13.39 11.98 -17.72
CA GLY A 41 -12.92 11.23 -18.87
C GLY A 41 -11.80 10.26 -18.49
N PRO A 42 -11.42 9.33 -19.40
CA PRO A 42 -10.34 8.38 -19.14
C PRO A 42 -9.05 9.11 -18.79
N GLY A 43 -8.46 8.75 -17.64
CA GLY A 43 -7.21 9.34 -17.19
C GLY A 43 -6.05 9.02 -18.15
N PRO A 44 -5.10 9.95 -18.36
CA PRO A 44 -3.87 9.62 -19.06
C PRO A 44 -3.11 8.57 -18.23
N GLY A 45 -2.67 7.51 -18.90
CA GLY A 45 -1.87 6.48 -18.25
C GLY A 45 -0.94 5.81 -19.25
N PRO A 46 0.03 5.02 -18.78
CA PRO A 46 1.00 4.37 -19.65
C PRO A 46 0.26 3.55 -20.71
N SER A 47 0.55 3.83 -21.98
CA SER A 47 -0.01 3.07 -23.09
C SER A 47 0.59 1.67 -23.05
N ALA A 48 -0.24 0.68 -22.74
CA ALA A 48 0.09 -0.72 -22.84
C ALA A 48 -0.71 -1.36 -23.97
N GLY A 49 -0.16 -2.40 -24.60
CA GLY A 49 -0.90 -3.19 -25.59
C GLY A 49 -2.17 -3.79 -24.97
N ALA A 50 -3.27 -3.76 -25.71
CA ALA A 50 -4.53 -4.35 -25.24
C ALA A 50 -4.37 -5.87 -25.04
N LEU A 51 -4.88 -6.37 -23.92
CA LEU A 51 -4.90 -7.81 -23.65
C LEU A 51 -6.02 -8.47 -24.47
N GLY A 52 -5.73 -9.64 -25.04
CA GLY A 52 -6.73 -10.44 -25.75
C GLY A 52 -7.75 -11.06 -24.79
N PRO A 53 -8.98 -11.37 -25.26
CA PRO A 53 -10.10 -11.81 -24.42
C PRO A 53 -9.81 -13.08 -23.60
N GLY A 54 -9.04 -14.02 -24.16
CA GLY A 54 -8.63 -15.25 -23.46
C GLY A 54 -7.46 -15.09 -22.48
N THR A 55 -6.88 -13.89 -22.33
CA THR A 55 -5.76 -13.67 -21.41
C THR A 55 -6.24 -13.82 -19.97
N ILE A 56 -5.58 -14.66 -19.18
CA ILE A 56 -5.88 -14.82 -17.76
C ILE A 56 -5.20 -13.71 -16.98
N VAL A 57 -5.98 -13.01 -16.17
CA VAL A 57 -5.54 -11.94 -15.29
C VAL A 57 -5.95 -12.24 -13.86
N ALA A 58 -5.18 -11.73 -12.91
CA ALA A 58 -5.47 -11.82 -11.49
C ALA A 58 -5.14 -10.50 -10.79
N PRO A 59 -5.86 -10.14 -9.72
CA PRO A 59 -5.62 -8.89 -9.03
C PRO A 59 -4.30 -8.95 -8.24
N VAL A 60 -3.61 -7.80 -8.16
CA VAL A 60 -2.63 -7.58 -7.08
C VAL A 60 -3.41 -7.06 -5.89
N TRP A 61 -3.43 -7.86 -4.84
CA TRP A 61 -4.18 -7.54 -3.62
C TRP A 61 -3.45 -6.50 -2.78
N THR A 62 -4.26 -5.72 -2.08
CA THR A 62 -3.86 -4.68 -1.15
C THR A 62 -3.03 -3.58 -1.80
N TRP A 63 -3.70 -2.48 -2.07
CA TRP A 63 -3.05 -1.24 -2.46
C TRP A 63 -3.74 -0.05 -1.82
N VAL A 64 -2.99 1.03 -1.66
CA VAL A 64 -3.46 2.30 -1.11
C VAL A 64 -3.40 3.33 -2.22
N GLY A 65 -4.51 4.00 -2.46
CA GLY A 65 -4.62 5.14 -3.35
C GLY A 65 -5.06 6.39 -2.62
N ARG A 66 -4.83 7.54 -3.24
CA ARG A 66 -5.35 8.82 -2.78
C ARG A 66 -6.49 9.24 -3.69
N LEU A 67 -7.68 9.35 -3.12
CA LEU A 67 -8.81 9.98 -3.79
C LEU A 67 -8.61 11.49 -3.77
N ASP A 68 -8.65 12.10 -4.94
CA ASP A 68 -8.77 13.54 -5.09
C ASP A 68 -10.09 13.91 -5.78
N ALA A 69 -10.20 15.16 -6.23
CA ALA A 69 -11.42 15.67 -6.82
C ALA A 69 -11.85 14.91 -8.08
N GLU A 70 -11.01 14.14 -8.76
CA GLU A 70 -11.37 13.53 -10.06
C GLU A 70 -10.95 12.06 -10.20
N PHE A 71 -9.94 11.59 -9.47
CA PHE A 71 -9.38 10.24 -9.65
C PHE A 71 -8.96 9.61 -8.33
N VAL A 72 -8.83 8.27 -8.36
CA VAL A 72 -8.01 7.55 -7.37
C VAL A 72 -6.59 7.45 -7.92
N HIS A 73 -5.65 8.12 -7.26
CA HIS A 73 -4.23 8.11 -7.61
C HIS A 73 -3.53 6.97 -6.91
N LEU A 74 -2.84 6.15 -7.69
CA LEU A 74 -1.99 5.08 -7.21
C LEU A 74 -0.55 5.33 -7.61
N GLU A 75 0.36 5.25 -6.65
CA GLU A 75 1.78 5.20 -6.96
C GLU A 75 2.11 3.84 -7.57
N GLY A 76 2.58 3.83 -8.80
CA GLY A 76 3.04 2.65 -9.50
C GLY A 76 4.43 2.21 -9.04
N ASN A 77 4.93 1.14 -9.65
CA ASN A 77 6.09 0.43 -9.13
C ASN A 77 7.42 1.18 -9.39
N ARG A 78 7.41 2.18 -10.28
CA ARG A 78 8.58 2.98 -10.67
C ARG A 78 8.38 4.47 -10.34
N GLY A 79 7.48 4.78 -9.42
CA GLY A 79 7.15 6.15 -9.01
C GLY A 79 6.22 6.89 -9.97
N GLU A 80 5.71 6.23 -11.01
CA GLU A 80 4.64 6.77 -11.86
C GLU A 80 3.33 6.90 -11.08
N VAL A 81 2.51 7.90 -11.40
CA VAL A 81 1.17 8.01 -10.82
C VAL A 81 0.15 7.46 -11.81
N LEU A 82 -0.49 6.36 -11.44
CA LEU A 82 -1.63 5.81 -12.16
C LEU A 82 -2.91 6.47 -11.64
N ARG A 83 -3.69 7.07 -12.56
CA ARG A 83 -5.01 7.63 -12.25
C ARG A 83 -6.07 6.60 -12.63
N LEU A 84 -6.84 6.14 -11.64
CA LEU A 84 -7.98 5.26 -11.86
C LEU A 84 -9.26 6.09 -11.98
N ASP A 85 -10.00 5.83 -13.06
CA ASP A 85 -11.35 6.34 -13.25
C ASP A 85 -12.41 5.32 -12.78
N ALA A 86 -13.69 5.65 -12.95
CA ALA A 86 -14.81 4.80 -12.55
C ALA A 86 -14.79 3.41 -13.20
N ASP A 87 -14.37 3.32 -14.47
CA ASP A 87 -14.32 2.05 -15.20
C ASP A 87 -13.16 1.17 -14.72
N ASP A 88 -12.00 1.78 -14.43
CA ASP A 88 -10.88 1.05 -13.85
C ASP A 88 -11.24 0.47 -12.47
N LEU A 89 -11.98 1.23 -11.66
CA LEU A 89 -12.47 0.75 -10.37
C LEU A 89 -13.48 -0.39 -10.53
N ARG A 90 -14.41 -0.31 -11.50
CA ARG A 90 -15.34 -1.42 -11.83
C ARG A 90 -14.62 -2.67 -12.30
N LEU A 91 -13.58 -2.54 -13.13
CA LEU A 91 -12.76 -3.67 -13.57
C LEU A 91 -12.04 -4.33 -12.39
N LEU A 92 -11.46 -3.52 -11.50
CA LEU A 92 -10.81 -4.02 -10.30
C LEU A 92 -11.81 -4.69 -9.37
N ASP A 93 -12.98 -4.10 -9.13
CA ASP A 93 -14.02 -4.70 -8.29
C ASP A 93 -14.53 -6.04 -8.84
N ALA A 94 -14.78 -6.11 -10.16
CA ALA A 94 -15.15 -7.35 -10.84
C ALA A 94 -14.05 -8.44 -10.79
N LEU A 95 -12.80 -8.06 -10.54
CA LEU A 95 -11.65 -8.97 -10.50
C LEU A 95 -11.44 -9.54 -9.08
N ASP A 96 -12.32 -10.48 -8.70
CA ASP A 96 -12.29 -11.25 -7.44
C ASP A 96 -11.53 -12.58 -7.56
N GLY A 97 -10.31 -12.53 -8.11
CA GLY A 97 -9.46 -13.70 -8.37
C GLY A 97 -9.05 -13.84 -9.83
N ALA A 98 -8.50 -15.00 -10.18
CA ALA A 98 -8.09 -15.28 -11.56
C ALA A 98 -9.30 -15.43 -12.49
N ALA A 99 -9.32 -14.67 -13.58
CA ALA A 99 -10.36 -14.70 -14.59
C ALA A 99 -9.79 -14.33 -15.97
N THR A 100 -10.49 -14.66 -17.05
CA THR A 100 -10.12 -14.15 -18.38
C THR A 100 -10.55 -12.68 -18.53
N VAL A 101 -9.89 -11.96 -19.44
CA VAL A 101 -10.28 -10.58 -19.80
C VAL A 101 -11.76 -10.51 -20.20
N GLU A 102 -12.26 -11.50 -20.94
CA GLU A 102 -13.66 -11.60 -21.34
C GLU A 102 -14.63 -11.74 -20.15
N GLU A 103 -14.32 -12.61 -19.18
CA GLU A 103 -15.14 -12.78 -17.96
C GLU A 103 -15.17 -11.51 -17.10
N VAL A 104 -14.05 -10.78 -17.04
CA VAL A 104 -13.97 -9.50 -16.32
C VAL A 104 -14.77 -8.42 -17.04
N ALA A 105 -14.70 -8.37 -18.38
CA ALA A 105 -15.51 -7.44 -19.18
C ALA A 105 -17.01 -7.70 -18.99
N ALA A 106 -17.43 -8.97 -19.04
CA ALA A 106 -18.82 -9.36 -18.86
C ALA A 106 -19.37 -8.99 -17.47
N ARG A 107 -18.59 -9.20 -16.40
CA ARG A 107 -19.00 -8.87 -15.03
C ARG A 107 -19.00 -7.37 -14.72
N SER A 108 -18.02 -6.63 -15.25
CA SER A 108 -17.89 -5.20 -15.01
C SER A 108 -18.78 -4.32 -15.89
N GLY A 109 -19.19 -4.83 -17.06
CA GLY A 109 -19.90 -4.04 -18.08
C GLY A 109 -19.03 -2.98 -18.76
N VAL A 110 -17.70 -3.00 -18.53
CA VAL A 110 -16.79 -1.96 -19.02
C VAL A 110 -16.34 -2.24 -20.46
N ALA A 111 -16.65 -1.31 -21.37
CA ALA A 111 -16.16 -1.36 -22.74
C ALA A 111 -14.62 -1.18 -22.79
N GLY A 112 -13.96 -1.86 -23.73
CA GLY A 112 -12.50 -1.75 -23.88
C GLY A 112 -11.68 -2.33 -22.73
N ALA A 113 -12.26 -3.26 -21.95
CA ALA A 113 -11.63 -3.90 -20.78
C ALA A 113 -10.19 -4.40 -21.05
N GLY A 114 -9.91 -4.98 -22.23
CA GLY A 114 -8.57 -5.46 -22.58
C GLY A 114 -7.49 -4.37 -22.60
N ALA A 115 -7.81 -3.17 -23.08
CA ALA A 115 -6.87 -2.03 -23.08
C ALA A 115 -6.63 -1.50 -21.67
N ARG A 116 -7.70 -1.36 -20.88
CA ARG A 116 -7.63 -0.89 -19.48
C ARG A 116 -6.88 -1.90 -18.59
N LEU A 117 -7.17 -3.20 -18.71
CA LEU A 117 -6.44 -4.24 -18.00
C LEU A 117 -4.97 -4.32 -18.42
N GLY A 118 -4.65 -4.09 -19.70
CA GLY A 118 -3.26 -3.97 -20.16
C GLY A 118 -2.51 -2.86 -19.43
N ARG A 119 -3.13 -1.68 -19.29
CA ARG A 119 -2.59 -0.57 -18.51
C ARG A 119 -2.41 -0.92 -17.04
N LEU A 120 -3.42 -1.57 -16.42
CA LEU A 120 -3.35 -2.02 -15.03
C LEU A 120 -2.25 -3.08 -14.80
N VAL A 121 -1.98 -3.93 -15.80
CA VAL A 121 -0.84 -4.86 -15.76
C VAL A 121 0.48 -4.12 -15.85
N ALA A 122 0.62 -3.16 -16.76
CA ALA A 122 1.83 -2.36 -16.89
C ALA A 122 2.17 -1.58 -15.61
N ALA A 123 1.15 -1.11 -14.89
CA ALA A 123 1.27 -0.43 -13.60
C ALA A 123 1.32 -1.38 -12.39
N GLY A 124 1.36 -2.70 -12.59
CA GLY A 124 1.51 -3.68 -11.51
C GLY A 124 0.31 -3.83 -10.58
N ARG A 125 -0.89 -3.40 -10.99
CA ARG A 125 -2.14 -3.55 -10.22
C ARG A 125 -2.90 -4.81 -10.56
N VAL A 126 -2.61 -5.39 -11.72
CA VAL A 126 -3.11 -6.67 -12.19
C VAL A 126 -1.90 -7.49 -12.64
N LYS A 127 -1.94 -8.81 -12.44
CA LYS A 127 -0.95 -9.76 -12.95
C LYS A 127 -1.54 -10.49 -14.14
N ARG A 128 -0.71 -10.74 -15.14
CA ARG A 128 -1.00 -11.72 -16.19
C ARG A 128 -0.55 -13.09 -15.71
N LEU A 129 -1.39 -14.09 -15.92
CA LEU A 129 -1.09 -15.48 -15.60
C LEU A 129 -1.04 -16.32 -16.87
N THR A 130 -0.28 -17.40 -16.84
CA THR A 130 -0.31 -18.41 -17.91
C THR A 130 -1.48 -19.36 -17.69
N ASP A 131 -1.76 -19.68 -16.42
CA ASP A 131 -2.78 -20.62 -16.00
C ASP A 131 -3.53 -20.13 -14.74
N ARG A 132 -4.81 -20.47 -14.60
CA ARG A 132 -5.62 -20.05 -13.43
C ARG A 132 -5.12 -20.64 -12.12
N HIS A 133 -4.52 -21.82 -12.14
CA HIS A 133 -3.96 -22.51 -10.98
C HIS A 133 -2.68 -21.85 -10.45
N GLU A 134 -2.06 -20.94 -11.18
CA GLU A 134 -0.95 -20.11 -10.66
C GLU A 134 -1.43 -19.11 -9.61
N TYR A 135 -2.71 -18.74 -9.66
CA TYR A 135 -3.28 -17.82 -8.71
C TYR A 135 -3.34 -18.43 -7.31
N ARG A 136 -2.83 -17.68 -6.34
CA ARG A 136 -2.93 -17.96 -4.92
C ARG A 136 -3.72 -16.81 -4.30
N PRO A 137 -4.98 -17.04 -3.88
CA PRO A 137 -5.71 -16.01 -3.16
C PRO A 137 -4.97 -15.67 -1.86
N PRO A 138 -5.02 -14.42 -1.42
CA PRO A 138 -4.46 -14.02 -0.15
C PRO A 138 -5.21 -14.80 0.94
N PRO A 139 -4.52 -15.18 2.04
CA PRO A 139 -5.19 -15.82 3.15
C PRO A 139 -6.34 -14.91 3.62
N PRO A 140 -7.47 -15.48 4.07
CA PRO A 140 -8.51 -14.69 4.71
C PRO A 140 -7.88 -13.83 5.78
N ARG A 141 -8.26 -12.55 5.83
CA ARG A 141 -7.86 -11.69 6.93
C ARG A 141 -8.55 -12.22 8.18
N GLU A 142 -7.83 -12.96 8.99
CA GLU A 142 -8.18 -13.10 10.39
C GLU A 142 -8.09 -11.69 10.95
N VAL A 143 -9.24 -11.08 11.26
CA VAL A 143 -9.24 -9.95 12.18
C VAL A 143 -8.82 -10.59 13.49
N PRO A 144 -7.58 -10.37 13.96
CA PRO A 144 -7.24 -10.91 15.26
C PRO A 144 -8.28 -10.34 16.22
N ASP A 145 -8.84 -11.18 17.08
CA ASP A 145 -9.64 -10.73 18.21
C ASP A 145 -8.66 -10.01 19.15
N VAL A 146 -8.29 -8.79 18.75
CA VAL A 146 -7.45 -7.93 19.53
C VAL A 146 -8.38 -7.31 20.55
N THR A 147 -8.83 -8.13 21.50
CA THR A 147 -8.84 -7.66 22.87
C THR A 147 -7.39 -7.34 23.17
N VAL A 148 -6.95 -6.14 22.77
CA VAL A 148 -5.70 -5.60 23.31
C VAL A 148 -6.03 -5.60 24.80
N PRO A 149 -5.36 -6.40 25.65
CA PRO A 149 -5.37 -6.04 27.04
C PRO A 149 -4.93 -4.57 27.02
N VAL A 150 -5.59 -3.72 27.79
CA VAL A 150 -4.93 -2.49 28.22
C VAL A 150 -3.74 -2.97 29.06
N LEU A 151 -2.70 -3.42 28.38
CA LEU A 151 -1.36 -3.51 28.91
C LEU A 151 -1.11 -2.05 29.23
N GLY A 152 -1.25 -1.69 30.51
CA GLY A 152 -0.67 -0.47 31.02
C GLY A 152 0.71 -0.41 30.40
N GLY A 153 0.89 0.53 29.46
CA GLY A 153 1.94 0.40 28.46
C GLY A 153 3.23 0.10 29.17
N PRO A 154 4.04 -0.88 28.73
CA PRO A 154 5.38 -0.97 29.26
C PRO A 154 5.96 0.43 29.06
N THR A 155 6.27 1.12 30.16
CA THR A 155 7.01 2.36 30.14
C THR A 155 8.14 2.08 29.17
N ARG A 156 8.12 2.73 27.99
CA ARG A 156 9.12 2.48 26.95
C ARG A 156 10.43 2.91 27.59
N GLY A 157 11.12 1.95 28.19
CA GLY A 157 12.46 2.18 28.69
C GLY A 157 13.25 2.69 27.50
N PRO A 158 14.09 3.72 27.67
CA PRO A 158 14.90 4.21 26.58
C PRO A 158 15.58 3.00 25.93
N ALA A 159 15.39 2.85 24.62
CA ALA A 159 16.12 1.83 23.88
C ALA A 159 17.61 2.04 24.19
N PRO A 160 18.39 0.98 24.46
CA PRO A 160 19.81 1.13 24.73
C PRO A 160 20.44 1.82 23.54
N VAL A 161 20.80 3.09 23.73
CA VAL A 161 21.53 3.88 22.75
C VAL A 161 22.84 3.13 22.52
N ALA A 162 23.16 2.80 21.27
CA ALA A 162 24.48 2.28 20.92
C ALA A 162 25.52 3.21 21.57
N ARG A 163 26.42 2.62 22.38
CA ARG A 163 27.36 3.42 23.16
C ARG A 163 28.17 4.29 22.20
N PRO A 164 28.40 5.58 22.51
CA PRO A 164 29.30 6.40 21.72
C PRO A 164 30.64 5.66 21.54
N GLY A 165 31.01 5.35 20.30
CA GLY A 165 32.25 4.63 19.97
C GLY A 165 32.08 3.24 19.35
N ASP A 166 30.86 2.72 19.18
CA ASP A 166 30.61 1.38 18.64
C ASP A 166 30.88 1.24 17.12
N GLY A 167 31.26 2.32 16.43
CA GLY A 167 31.67 2.32 15.01
C GLY A 167 30.55 2.08 13.99
N ARG A 168 29.39 1.56 14.42
CA ARG A 168 28.23 1.27 13.57
C ARG A 168 27.52 2.54 13.13
N VAL A 169 27.05 2.55 11.89
CA VAL A 169 26.29 3.66 11.29
C VAL A 169 24.84 3.57 11.79
N PRO A 170 24.29 4.61 12.44
CA PRO A 170 22.89 4.60 12.86
C PRO A 170 21.97 4.60 11.64
N VAL A 171 20.95 3.73 11.64
CA VAL A 171 19.89 3.75 10.63
C VAL A 171 18.60 4.20 11.32
N LEU A 172 18.25 5.47 11.11
CA LEU A 172 17.11 6.11 11.75
C LEU A 172 15.83 5.80 10.98
N SER A 173 14.80 5.38 11.71
CA SER A 173 13.48 5.06 11.15
C SER A 173 12.44 6.02 11.73
N VAL A 174 12.42 7.24 11.19
CA VAL A 174 11.53 8.30 11.68
C VAL A 174 10.08 7.90 11.41
N TRP A 175 9.30 7.81 12.49
CA TRP A 175 7.87 7.59 12.42
C TRP A 175 7.12 8.80 12.94
N GLN A 176 6.22 9.33 12.13
CA GLN A 176 5.25 10.34 12.55
C GLN A 176 3.93 9.63 12.84
N GLU A 177 3.52 9.62 14.11
CA GLU A 177 2.26 9.03 14.58
C GLU A 177 1.03 9.46 13.75
N GLN A 178 1.09 10.67 13.19
CA GLN A 178 0.01 11.31 12.43
C GLN A 178 -0.07 10.88 10.96
N VAL A 179 0.94 10.20 10.39
CA VAL A 179 1.11 10.10 8.91
C VAL A 179 1.05 8.68 8.36
N GLY A 180 1.05 7.62 9.17
CA GLY A 180 0.83 6.27 8.62
C GLY A 180 1.36 5.10 9.46
N PRO A 181 1.17 3.87 8.97
CA PRO A 181 1.18 2.68 9.79
C PRO A 181 2.60 2.33 10.22
N ALA A 182 2.88 2.55 11.50
CA ALA A 182 4.09 2.11 12.20
C ALA A 182 4.48 0.67 11.86
N LEU A 183 3.49 -0.16 11.51
CA LEU A 183 3.65 -1.55 11.16
C LEU A 183 4.53 -1.76 9.91
N SER A 184 4.33 -1.03 8.81
CA SER A 184 5.13 -1.24 7.58
C SER A 184 6.60 -0.88 7.79
N LEU A 185 6.86 0.24 8.45
CA LEU A 185 8.22 0.66 8.83
C LEU A 185 8.82 -0.28 9.89
N GLY A 186 7.99 -0.74 10.84
CA GLY A 186 8.37 -1.74 11.85
C GLY A 186 8.78 -3.07 11.21
N MET A 187 8.01 -3.55 10.22
CA MET A 187 8.32 -4.76 9.46
C MET A 187 9.60 -4.59 8.64
N LEU A 188 9.79 -3.44 7.99
CA LEU A 188 11.01 -3.16 7.22
C LEU A 188 12.25 -3.18 8.11
N THR A 189 12.21 -2.49 9.26
CA THR A 189 13.34 -2.50 10.22
C THR A 189 13.56 -3.87 10.85
N ALA A 190 12.51 -4.65 11.07
CA ALA A 190 12.63 -6.03 11.57
C ALA A 190 13.26 -6.96 10.51
N SER A 191 12.82 -6.88 9.26
CA SER A 191 13.41 -7.64 8.14
C SER A 191 14.87 -7.29 7.92
N ALA A 192 15.23 -6.00 8.00
CA ALA A 192 16.61 -5.56 7.87
C ALA A 192 17.50 -6.10 9.02
N ARG A 193 17.01 -6.10 10.27
CA ARG A 193 17.71 -6.73 11.40
C ARG A 193 17.89 -8.24 11.27
N ALA A 194 16.99 -8.93 10.57
CA ALA A 194 17.04 -10.37 10.37
C ALA A 194 17.78 -10.80 9.09
N TRP A 195 18.22 -9.85 8.26
CA TRP A 195 18.86 -10.16 6.99
C TRP A 195 20.20 -10.89 7.20
N CYS A 196 20.37 -12.02 6.51
CA CYS A 196 21.54 -12.91 6.63
C CYS A 196 21.96 -13.14 8.09
N ASP A 197 21.02 -13.63 8.91
CA ASP A 197 21.22 -13.91 10.34
C ASP A 197 21.72 -12.70 11.16
N GLY A 198 21.39 -11.50 10.70
CA GLY A 198 21.76 -10.25 11.36
C GLY A 198 23.08 -9.65 10.92
N ALA A 199 23.66 -10.08 9.78
CA ALA A 199 24.91 -9.54 9.25
C ALA A 199 24.91 -8.00 9.08
N LEU A 200 23.75 -7.37 8.82
CA LEU A 200 23.68 -5.90 8.79
C LEU A 200 23.96 -5.27 10.16
N GLY A 201 23.71 -5.97 11.26
CA GLY A 201 23.96 -5.52 12.62
C GLY A 201 25.44 -5.31 12.96
N ASP A 202 26.36 -5.84 12.14
CA ASP A 202 27.80 -5.66 12.28
C ASP A 202 28.25 -4.26 11.85
N SER A 203 27.56 -3.67 10.87
CA SER A 203 27.91 -2.35 10.30
C SER A 203 26.89 -1.26 10.63
N TYR A 204 25.64 -1.65 10.90
CA TYR A 204 24.51 -0.73 11.07
C TYR A 204 23.80 -0.93 12.41
N ASP A 205 23.45 0.18 13.06
CA ASP A 205 22.55 0.20 14.21
C ASP A 205 21.11 0.45 13.71
N ILE A 206 20.44 -0.64 13.31
CA ILE A 206 19.08 -0.61 12.75
C ILE A 206 18.04 -0.60 13.87
N ARG A 207 17.55 0.60 14.19
CA ARG A 207 16.63 0.82 15.31
C ARG A 207 15.19 0.50 14.99
N ARG A 208 14.36 0.47 16.02
CA ARG A 208 12.90 0.43 15.84
C ARG A 208 12.42 1.81 15.35
N PRO A 209 11.20 1.92 14.80
CA PRO A 209 10.61 3.21 14.52
C PRO A 209 10.64 4.13 15.75
N GLU A 210 11.18 5.33 15.56
CA GLU A 210 11.44 6.34 16.60
C GLU A 210 10.70 7.63 16.25
N ARG A 211 10.38 8.43 17.27
CA ARG A 211 9.75 9.74 17.05
C ARG A 211 10.77 10.74 16.48
N PRO A 212 10.33 11.78 15.74
CA PRO A 212 11.24 12.76 15.15
C PRO A 212 12.22 13.37 16.15
N GLU A 213 11.76 13.70 17.36
CA GLU A 213 12.59 14.27 18.43
C GLU A 213 13.67 13.29 18.93
N GLU A 214 13.38 11.98 18.97
CA GLU A 214 14.34 10.95 19.36
C GLU A 214 15.44 10.83 18.29
N CYS A 215 15.05 10.82 17.00
CA CYS A 215 15.99 10.80 15.88
C CYS A 215 16.87 12.06 15.84
N LEU A 216 16.29 13.24 16.08
CA LEU A 216 17.03 14.50 16.13
C LEU A 216 18.05 14.52 17.28
N ALA A 217 17.71 13.96 18.44
CA ALA A 217 18.65 13.83 19.56
C ALA A 217 19.85 12.95 19.19
N VAL A 218 19.63 11.87 18.43
CA VAL A 218 20.71 10.98 17.95
C VAL A 218 21.59 11.70 16.93
N LEU A 219 20.99 12.42 15.96
CA LEU A 219 21.74 13.21 14.98
C LEU A 219 22.57 14.31 15.63
N ALA A 220 22.03 14.98 16.65
CA ALA A 220 22.77 16.02 17.38
C ALA A 220 23.98 15.46 18.15
N ALA A 221 23.90 14.21 18.61
CA ALA A 221 24.97 13.55 19.36
C ALA A 221 25.98 12.80 18.47
N HIS A 222 25.61 12.47 17.23
CA HIS A 222 26.44 11.67 16.32
C HIS A 222 27.35 12.55 15.44
N ARG A 223 28.61 12.15 15.32
CA ARG A 223 29.57 12.77 14.38
C ARG A 223 29.93 11.74 13.32
N GLY A 224 29.18 11.74 12.22
CA GLY A 224 29.35 10.74 11.16
C GLY A 224 28.12 10.65 10.24
N PRO A 225 28.17 9.76 9.24
CA PRO A 225 27.01 9.44 8.41
C PRO A 225 25.88 8.83 9.26
N ALA A 226 24.64 9.16 8.91
CA ALA A 226 23.40 8.67 9.51
C ALA A 226 22.28 8.67 8.45
#